data_AF-A0A2N6QNU9-F1
#
_entry.id   AF-A0A2N6QNU9-F1
#
_cell.length_a   1.000
_cell.length_b   1.000
_cell.length_c   1.000
_cell.angle_alpha   90.00
_cell.angle_beta   90.00
_cell.angle_gamma   90.00
#
_symmetry.space_group_name_H-M   'P 1'
#
loop_
_entity.id
_entity.type
_entity.pdbx_description
1 polymer ?
#
loop_
_entity_poly.entity_id
_entity_poly.type
_entity_poly.pdbx_seq_one_letter_code
_entity_poly.pdbx_strand_id
1 'polypeptide(L)' 'MNNIYPSTYRDCVDWSQIDKNDYLNAMRESVADSTHIKTLVQPALTTKINDREMFMKGIDYSYYYEQE' A
#
# COMPACT_ATOMS: atom_id res chain seq x y z
N MET A 1 17.37 5.57 -25.30
CA MET A 1 17.02 4.23 -24.76
C MET A 1 15.52 4.22 -24.53
N ASN A 2 14.77 3.67 -25.49
CA ASN A 2 13.31 3.63 -25.43
C ASN A 2 12.92 2.48 -24.50
N ASN A 3 12.26 2.80 -23.40
CA ASN A 3 11.87 1.83 -22.38
C ASN A 3 10.68 1.02 -22.91
N ILE A 4 10.87 -0.27 -23.15
CA ILE A 4 9.97 -1.19 -23.87
C ILE A 4 9.02 -1.93 -22.90
N TYR A 5 8.67 -1.29 -21.78
CA TYR A 5 7.66 -1.82 -20.86
C TYR A 5 6.55 -0.78 -20.76
N PRO A 6 5.29 -1.13 -21.10
CA PRO A 6 4.18 -0.21 -20.92
C PRO A 6 4.12 0.10 -19.44
N SER A 7 4.02 1.38 -19.10
CA SER A 7 3.85 1.88 -17.74
C SER A 7 2.72 1.11 -17.04
N THR A 8 3.05 0.02 -16.34
CA THR A 8 2.18 -0.58 -15.34
C THR A 8 2.14 0.42 -14.20
N TYR A 9 1.23 1.38 -14.38
CA TYR A 9 0.58 2.27 -13.44
C TYR A 9 1.41 2.47 -12.16
N ARG A 10 2.09 3.62 -12.09
CA ARG A 10 2.75 4.11 -10.88
C ARG A 10 1.66 4.39 -9.85
N ASP A 11 1.16 3.34 -9.25
CA ASP A 11 0.19 3.39 -8.17
C ASP A 11 0.89 3.05 -6.88
N CYS A 12 0.70 3.88 -5.88
CA CYS A 12 1.02 3.57 -4.50
C CYS A 12 -0.26 3.21 -3.75
N VAL A 13 -0.11 2.49 -2.65
CA VAL A 13 -1.22 2.18 -1.75
C VAL A 13 -1.35 3.33 -0.76
N ASP A 14 -2.54 3.90 -0.66
CA ASP A 14 -2.92 4.81 0.41
C ASP A 14 -3.29 4.02 1.66
N TRP A 15 -2.29 3.71 2.49
CA TRP A 15 -2.46 2.94 3.72
C TRP A 15 -3.39 3.60 4.73
N SER A 16 -3.68 4.90 4.62
CA SER A 16 -4.67 5.56 5.48
C SER A 16 -6.10 5.09 5.24
N GLN A 17 -6.36 4.43 4.10
CA GLN A 17 -7.67 3.92 3.71
C GLN A 17 -7.89 2.46 4.14
N ILE A 18 -6.90 1.82 4.78
CA ILE A 18 -6.96 0.43 5.21
C ILE A 18 -6.86 0.38 6.74
N ASP A 19 -7.83 -0.25 7.40
CA ASP A 19 -7.76 -0.47 8.86
C ASP A 19 -6.60 -1.40 9.22
N LYS A 20 -5.92 -1.09 10.34
CA LYS A 20 -4.76 -1.84 10.81
C LYS A 20 -5.10 -3.32 11.08
N ASN A 21 -6.23 -3.59 11.72
CA ASN A 21 -6.61 -4.96 12.07
C ASN A 21 -6.99 -5.76 10.83
N ASP A 22 -7.71 -5.13 9.89
CA ASP A 22 -8.08 -5.75 8.62
C ASP A 22 -6.85 -6.12 7.78
N TYR A 23 -5.87 -5.22 7.70
CA TYR A 23 -4.59 -5.52 7.05
C TYR A 23 -3.86 -6.69 7.72
N LEU A 24 -3.71 -6.66 9.05
CA LEU A 24 -2.98 -7.73 9.77
C LEU A 24 -3.67 -9.09 9.63
N ASN A 25 -5.00 -9.13 9.65
CA ASN A 25 -5.77 -10.35 9.43
C ASN A 25 -5.58 -10.86 8.00
N ALA A 26 -5.73 -9.99 7.00
CA ALA A 26 -5.52 -10.35 5.60
C ALA A 26 -4.10 -10.83 5.31
N MET A 27 -3.09 -10.26 5.98
CA MET A 27 -1.69 -10.70 5.86
C MET A 27 -1.45 -12.09 6.47
N ARG A 28 -2.07 -12.42 7.61
CA ARG A 28 -1.98 -13.79 8.18
C ARG A 28 -2.60 -14.82 7.23
N GLU A 29 -3.73 -14.48 6.61
CA GLU A 29 -4.42 -15.34 5.64
C GLU A 29 -3.67 -15.46 4.31
N SER A 30 -2.93 -14.40 3.91
CA SER A 30 -2.26 -14.30 2.61
C SER A 30 -1.25 -15.41 2.31
N VAL A 31 -0.72 -16.06 3.35
CA VAL A 31 0.19 -17.22 3.22
C VAL A 31 -0.50 -18.37 2.51
N ALA A 32 -1.80 -18.54 2.75
CA ALA A 32 -2.62 -19.57 2.12
C ALA A 32 -3.46 -19.02 0.96
N ASP A 33 -4.04 -17.82 1.11
CA ASP A 33 -4.85 -17.19 0.09
C ASP A 33 -4.66 -15.65 0.05
N SER A 34 -4.08 -15.17 -1.05
CA SER A 34 -3.84 -13.75 -1.29
C SER A 34 -5.07 -12.95 -1.75
N THR A 35 -6.24 -13.58 -1.91
CA THR A 35 -7.45 -12.92 -2.45
C THR A 35 -7.91 -11.80 -1.55
N HIS A 36 -7.97 -12.05 -0.24
CA HIS A 36 -8.45 -11.08 0.74
C HIS A 36 -7.60 -9.80 0.75
N ILE A 37 -6.27 -9.93 0.83
CA ILE A 37 -5.37 -8.77 0.81
C ILE A 37 -5.45 -7.98 -0.50
N LYS A 38 -5.69 -8.65 -1.65
CA LYS A 38 -5.87 -7.97 -2.94
C LYS A 38 -7.16 -7.16 -3.00
N THR A 39 -8.26 -7.69 -2.46
CA THR A 39 -9.54 -6.97 -2.38
C THR A 39 -9.45 -5.76 -1.45
N LEU A 40 -8.67 -5.86 -0.37
CA LEU A 40 -8.38 -4.76 0.55
C LEU A 40 -7.51 -3.67 -0.10
N VAL A 41 -6.49 -4.06 -0.85
CA VAL A 41 -5.51 -3.13 -1.43
C VAL A 41 -6.00 -2.45 -2.70
N GLN A 42 -6.77 -3.13 -3.56
CA GLN A 42 -7.27 -2.57 -4.81
C GLN A 42 -7.95 -1.19 -4.71
N PRO A 43 -8.92 -0.97 -3.79
CA PRO A 43 -9.59 0.33 -3.66
C PRO A 43 -8.68 1.41 -3.08
N ALA A 44 -7.60 1.04 -2.39
CA ALA A 44 -6.63 1.96 -1.81
C ALA A 44 -5.51 2.37 -2.78
N LEU A 45 -5.53 1.88 -4.03
CA LEU A 45 -4.55 2.28 -5.05
C LEU A 45 -4.75 3.75 -5.45
N THR A 46 -3.65 4.51 -5.46
CA THR A 46 -3.63 5.92 -5.82
C THR A 46 -2.45 6.25 -6.74
N THR A 47 -2.73 7.09 -7.74
CA THR A 47 -1.72 7.63 -8.66
C THR A 47 -0.94 8.82 -8.09
N LYS A 48 -1.22 9.22 -6.84
CA LYS A 48 -0.57 10.36 -6.14
C LYS A 48 0.85 10.04 -5.66
N ILE A 49 1.64 9.39 -6.50
CA ILE A 49 3.00 8.91 -6.22
C ILE A 49 4.07 10.00 -6.15
N ASN A 50 3.74 11.24 -6.55
CA ASN A 50 4.61 12.41 -6.46
C ASN A 50 4.15 13.40 -5.36
N ASP A 51 3.15 13.02 -4.56
CA ASP A 51 2.67 13.86 -3.47
C ASP A 51 3.66 13.79 -2.29
N ARG A 52 4.52 14.81 -2.22
CA ARG A 52 5.58 14.93 -1.22
C ARG A 52 5.03 14.91 0.22
N GLU A 53 3.79 15.33 0.43
CA GLU A 53 3.13 15.31 1.72
C GLU A 53 2.73 13.89 2.13
N MET A 54 2.30 13.07 1.17
CA MET A 54 1.96 11.65 1.40
C MET A 54 3.21 10.82 1.73
N PHE A 55 4.33 11.09 1.06
CA PHE A 55 5.61 10.42 1.35
C PHE A 55 6.16 10.77 2.74
N MET A 56 6.10 12.04 3.13
CA MET A 56 6.55 12.48 4.46
C MET A 56 5.68 11.89 5.58
N LYS A 57 4.35 11.90 5.43
CA LYS A 57 3.44 11.25 6.38
C LYS A 57 3.66 9.73 6.44
N GLY A 58 3.97 9.09 5.31
CA GLY A 58 4.27 7.66 5.25
C GLY A 58 5.51 7.26 6.08
N ILE A 59 6.55 8.09 6.08
CA ILE A 59 7.75 7.91 6.93
C ILE A 59 7.42 8.08 8.41
N ASP A 60 6.60 9.07 8.75
CA ASP A 60 6.16 9.30 10.13
C ASP A 60 5.33 8.11 10.65
N TYR A 61 4.44 7.55 9.81
CA TYR A 61 3.65 6.37 10.16
C TYR A 61 4.49 5.08 10.24
N SER A 62 5.52 4.89 9.41
CA SER A 62 6.38 3.71 9.51
C SER A 62 7.15 3.65 10.83
N TYR A 63 7.60 4.81 11.33
CA TYR A 63 8.23 4.88 12.66
C TYR A 63 7.26 4.65 13.82
N TYR A 64 6.00 5.05 13.65
CA TYR A 64 4.95 4.80 14.64
C TYR A 64 4.61 3.30 14.78
N TYR A 65 4.69 2.52 13.70
CA TYR A 65 4.41 1.08 13.76
C TYR A 65 5.49 0.23 14.43
N GLU A 66 6.71 0.78 14.61
CA GLU A 66 7.85 0.10 15.25
C GLU A 66 8.05 0.54 16.72
N GLN A 67 7.18 1.41 17.25
CA GLN A 67 7.14 1.71 18.68
C GLN A 67 6.10 0.79 19.36
N GLU A 68 6.64 -0.08 20.23
CA GLU A 68 6.06 -1.16 21.05
C GLU A 68 5.93 -2.56 20.41
#